data_AF-A0A7Y2JK24-F1
#
_entry.id   AF-A0A7Y2JK24-F1
#
_cell.length_a   1.000
_cell.length_b   1.000
_cell.length_c   1.000
_cell.angle_alpha   90.00
_cell.angle_beta   90.00
_cell.angle_gamma   90.00
#
_symmetry.space_group_name_H-M   'P 1'
#
loop_
_entity.id
_entity.type
_entity.pdbx_description
1 polymer ?
#
loop_
_entity_poly.entity_id
_entity_poly.type
_entity_poly.pdbx_seq_one_letter_code
_entity_poly.pdbx_strand_id
1 'polypeptide(L)' 'MEWLFAGLGLLILLLAGDLLVRGAVNLALRLGIPALIVSLTIVAFGTSAPELLISIKAILDNAPGLALG' A
#
# COMPACT_ATOMS: atom_id res chain seq x y z
N MET A 1 -0.79 25.81 0.44
CA MET A 1 -1.86 24.84 0.76
C MET A 1 -1.57 23.49 0.11
N GLU A 2 -1.29 23.46 -1.20
CA GLU A 2 -0.95 22.26 -1.98
C GLU A 2 0.05 21.31 -1.30
N TRP A 3 1.21 21.83 -0.87
CA TRP A 3 2.24 21.02 -0.19
C TRP A 3 1.78 20.40 1.13
N LEU A 4 0.86 21.08 1.84
CA LEU A 4 0.28 20.55 3.08
C LEU A 4 -0.66 19.38 2.77
N PHE A 5 -1.51 19.52 1.75
CA PHE A 5 -2.39 18.43 1.31
C PHE A 5 -1.61 17.24 0.76
N ALA A 6 -0.54 17.48 0.00
CA ALA A 6 0.35 16.42 -0.48
C ALA A 6 1.01 15.67 0.70
N GLY A 7 1.54 16.39 1.68
CA GLY A 7 2.14 15.79 2.88
C GLY A 7 1.14 14.99 3.71
N LEU A 8 -0.07 15.52 3.93
CA LEU A 8 -1.15 14.83 4.65
C LEU A 8 -1.62 13.58 3.90
N GLY A 9 -1.80 13.67 2.58
CA GLY A 9 -2.19 12.54 1.74
C GLY A 9 -1.17 11.42 1.78
N LEU A 10 0.12 11.75 1.69
CA LEU A 10 1.21 10.77 1.82
C LEU A 10 1.18 10.08 3.20
N LEU A 11 1.04 10.86 4.27
CA LEU A 11 0.95 10.34 5.64
C LEU A 11 -0.21 9.35 5.80
N ILE A 12 -1.39 9.72 5.32
CA ILE A 12 -2.58 8.87 5.37
C ILE A 12 -2.36 7.58 4.57
N LEU A 13 -1.77 7.68 3.38
CA LEU A 13 -1.52 6.53 2.51
C LEU A 13 -0.53 5.53 3.16
N LEU A 14 0.56 6.04 3.74
CA LEU A 14 1.54 5.21 4.46
C LEU A 14 0.93 4.51 5.67
N LEU A 15 0.16 5.24 6.48
CA LEU A 15 -0.52 4.67 7.65
C LEU A 15 -1.58 3.65 7.25
N ALA A 16 -2.36 3.93 6.21
CA ALA A 16 -3.36 3.00 5.68
C ALA A 16 -2.72 1.72 5.15
N GLY A 17 -1.58 1.82 4.45
CA GLY A 17 -0.79 0.67 4.00
C GLY A 17 -0.32 -0.20 5.17
N ASP A 18 0.34 0.39 6.17
CA ASP A 18 0.83 -0.35 7.34
C ASP A 18 -0.31 -1.02 8.12
N LEU A 19 -1.44 -0.33 8.32
CA LEU A 19 -2.63 -0.87 8.96
C LEU A 19 -3.24 -2.04 8.17
N LEU A 20 -3.34 -1.91 6.84
CA LEU A 20 -3.84 -2.96 5.96
C LEU A 20 -2.98 -4.22 6.06
N VAL A 21 -1.66 -4.07 6.01
CA VAL A 21 -0.71 -5.20 6.09
C VAL A 21 -0.80 -5.89 7.44
N ARG A 22 -0.78 -5.13 8.55
CA ARG A 22 -0.89 -5.71 9.89
C ARG A 22 -2.22 -6.43 10.10
N GLY A 23 -3.32 -5.85 9.60
CA GLY A 23 -4.65 -6.48 9.64
C GLY A 23 -4.68 -7.79 8.86
N ALA A 24 -4.17 -7.79 7.63
CA ALA A 24 -4.11 -8.96 6.77
C ALA A 24 -3.21 -10.07 7.34
N VAL A 25 -2.04 -9.71 7.89
CA VAL A 25 -1.12 -10.65 8.55
C VAL A 25 -1.78 -11.30 9.77
N ASN A 26 -2.38 -10.50 10.66
CA ASN A 26 -3.04 -11.03 11.85
C ASN A 26 -4.22 -11.94 11.50
N LEU A 27 -5.00 -11.58 10.46
CA LEU A 27 -6.07 -12.44 9.95
C LEU A 27 -5.52 -13.76 9.42
N ALA A 28 -4.51 -13.74 8.55
CA ALA A 28 -3.93 -14.93 7.96
C ALA A 28 -3.34 -15.89 9.02
N LEU A 29 -2.65 -15.34 10.02
CA LEU A 29 -2.10 -16.14 11.13
C LEU A 29 -3.21 -16.77 11.98
N ARG A 30 -4.32 -16.06 12.24
CA ARG A 30 -5.49 -16.62 12.95
C ARG A 30 -6.19 -17.72 12.16
N LEU A 31 -6.12 -17.68 10.83
CA LEU A 31 -6.62 -18.73 9.94
C LEU A 31 -5.66 -19.92 9.83
N GLY A 32 -4.52 -19.91 10.52
CA GLY A 32 -3.53 -20.99 10.50
C GLY A 32 -2.64 -21.02 9.25
N ILE A 33 -2.61 -19.94 8.46
CA ILE A 33 -1.73 -19.84 7.30
C ILE A 33 -0.27 -19.75 7.79
N PRO A 34 0.67 -20.55 7.22
CA PRO A 34 2.07 -20.50 7.61
C PRO A 34 2.67 -19.10 7.47
N ALA A 35 3.41 -18.66 8.50
CA ALA A 35 4.04 -17.32 8.52
C ALA A 35 4.95 -17.07 7.31
N LEU A 36 5.58 -18.11 6.76
CA LEU A 36 6.39 -18.02 5.55
C LEU A 36 5.57 -17.59 4.34
N ILE A 37 4.38 -18.19 4.14
CA ILE A 37 3.47 -17.83 3.04
C ILE A 37 3.01 -16.38 3.22
N VAL A 38 2.61 -16.01 4.44
CA VAL A 38 2.18 -14.63 4.78
C VAL A 38 3.28 -13.61 4.48
N SER A 39 4.53 -13.93 4.81
CA SER A 39 5.67 -13.02 4.60
C SER A 39 6.00 -12.87 3.12
N LEU A 40 6.03 -13.98 2.38
CA LEU A 40 6.35 -13.99 0.95
C LEU A 40 5.24 -13.39 0.08
N THR A 41 4.02 -13.23 0.61
CA THR A 41 2.87 -12.73 -0.15
C THR A 41 2.33 -11.42 0.41
N ILE A 42 1.69 -11.44 1.58
CA ILE A 42 0.98 -10.30 2.16
C ILE A 42 1.96 -9.17 2.51
N VAL A 43 3.09 -9.48 3.13
CA VAL A 43 4.07 -8.45 3.51
C VAL A 43 4.74 -7.88 2.26
N ALA A 44 5.19 -8.75 1.34
CA ALA A 44 5.82 -8.34 0.08
C ALA A 44 4.90 -7.48 -0.80
N PHE A 45 3.61 -7.81 -0.89
CA PHE A 45 2.64 -7.00 -1.61
C PHE A 45 2.28 -5.72 -0.85
N GLY A 46 2.17 -5.84 0.47
CA GLY A 46 1.81 -4.78 1.39
C GLY A 46 2.71 -3.56 1.36
N THR A 47 4.02 -3.79 1.23
CA THR A 47 5.02 -2.71 1.14
C THR A 47 4.93 -1.91 -0.15
N SER A 48 4.33 -2.46 -1.21
CA SER A 48 4.18 -1.81 -2.53
C SER A 48 2.74 -1.38 -2.82
N ALA A 49 1.82 -1.58 -1.86
CA ALA A 49 0.41 -1.26 -2.03
C ALA A 49 0.13 0.26 -2.15
N PRO A 50 0.78 1.13 -1.35
CA PRO A 50 0.69 2.58 -1.54
C PRO A 50 1.12 3.02 -2.95
N GLU A 51 2.23 2.50 -3.44
CA GLU A 51 2.81 2.79 -4.75
C GLU A 51 1.86 2.33 -5.86
N LEU A 52 1.32 1.11 -5.75
CA LEU A 52 0.33 0.60 -6.69
C LEU A 52 -0.89 1.52 -6.79
N LEU A 53 -1.40 2.01 -5.65
CA LEU A 53 -2.54 2.93 -5.63
C LEU A 53 -2.22 4.27 -6.32
N ILE A 54 -1.01 4.79 -6.09
CA ILE A 54 -0.54 6.02 -6.77
C ILE A 54 -0.40 5.78 -8.27
N SER A 55 0.19 4.67 -8.70
CA SER A 55 0.36 4.34 -10.12
C SER A 55 -0.99 4.20 -10.84
N ILE A 56 -1.97 3.53 -10.21
CA ILE A 56 -3.33 3.42 -10.76
C ILE A 56 -3.96 4.81 -10.88
N LYS A 57 -3.87 5.63 -9.82
CA LYS A 57 -4.43 6.98 -9.82
C LYS A 57 -3.80 7.87 -10.90
N ALA A 58 -2.49 7.80 -11.06
CA ALA A 58 -1.75 8.52 -12.10
C ALA A 58 -2.20 8.15 -13.53
N ILE A 59 -2.45 6.86 -13.79
CA ILE A 59 -2.99 6.41 -15.09
C ILE A 59 -4.40 6.97 -15.31
N LEU A 60 -5.27 6.89 -14.29
CA LEU A 60 -6.64 7.41 -14.37
C LEU A 60 -6.68 8.94 -14.59
N ASP A 61 -5.69 9.65 -14.05
CA ASP A 61 -5.53 11.10 -14.21
C ASP A 61 -4.80 11.49 -15.51
N ASN A 62 -4.63 10.55 -16.45
CA ASN A 62 -3.91 10.73 -17.73
C ASN A 62 -2.46 11.22 -17.56
N ALA A 63 -1.81 10.85 -16.46
CA ALA A 63 -0.41 11.16 -16.14
C ALA A 63 0.44 9.88 -16.04
N PRO A 64 0.53 9.05 -17.10
CA PRO A 64 1.21 7.74 -17.04
C PRO A 64 2.72 7.84 -16.74
N GLY A 65 3.35 8.99 -17.01
CA GLY A 65 4.74 9.24 -16.64
C GLY A 65 4.99 9.22 -15.12
N LEU A 66 3.97 9.52 -14.30
CA LEU A 66 4.04 9.40 -12.85
C LEU A 66 3.87 7.96 -12.35
N ALA A 67 3.29 7.08 -13.15
CA ALA A 67 3.05 5.68 -12.78
C ALA A 67 4.27 4.76 -12.99
N LEU A 68 5.25 5.21 -13.79
CA LEU A 68 6.47 4.47 -14.14
C LEU A 68 7.69 4.84 -13.28
N GLY A 69 7.59 5.90 -12.47
CA GLY A 69 8.63 6.31 -11.52
C GLY A 69 8.53 5.54 -10.22
#